data_AF-A0A9C7PT60-F1
#
_entry.id   AF-A0A9C7PT60-F1
#
_cell.length_a   1.000
_cell.length_b   1.000
_cell.length_c   1.000
_cell.angle_alpha   90.00
_cell.angle_beta   90.00
_cell.angle_gamma   90.00
#
_symmetry.space_group_name_H-M   'P 1'
#
loop_
_entity.id
_entity.type
_entity.pdbx_description
1 polymer ?
#
loop_
_entity_poly.entity_id
_entity_poly.type
_entity_poly.pdbx_seq_one_letter_code
_entity_poly.pdbx_strand_id
1 'polypeptide(L)'
;MPLLAMDRTTEFINVAQRLGYGENVAAWEHKQSNYSEFVALALEIHQRVHSTKEYISSKRRKYLMFTAGSLIMSEKERDAFEAFVSKNLKESLSLLIQLKNLVGVEDHSTDARESCLRAYRLGVISSLMELLRTVEEDFSALRIQRVLNVTTSEEPSIPRKTNTSNNTERPLSNMAIENSNSLNEGDMRTHDQRSRGHKQLILEGENQTMLLDLMETLEQVKSVERQAVEIAALNQVLSIKLSEQAEEIESLYHDAIYSLENVQKGNKELKRLSKKNSSWNFYWIFCILVATFSLLFLHWIS
;
A
#
# COMPACT_ATOMS: atom_id res chain seq x y z
N MET A 1 29.19 13.50 -24.42
CA MET A 1 28.99 12.51 -25.49
C MET A 1 28.55 11.21 -24.84
N PRO A 2 27.38 10.65 -25.15
CA PRO A 2 27.02 9.33 -24.65
C PRO A 2 27.76 8.27 -25.48
N LEU A 3 28.39 7.31 -24.80
CA LEU A 3 28.94 6.10 -25.41
C LEU A 3 27.78 5.28 -25.97
N LEU A 4 27.57 5.37 -27.29
CA LEU A 4 26.71 4.46 -28.02
C LEU A 4 27.35 3.07 -27.90
N ALA A 5 26.75 2.18 -27.12
CA ALA A 5 27.19 0.79 -27.05
C ALA A 5 27.09 0.21 -28.47
N MET A 6 28.23 -0.03 -29.10
CA MET A 6 28.31 -0.61 -30.44
C MET A 6 27.66 -2.00 -30.39
N ASP A 7 26.59 -2.19 -31.15
CA ASP A 7 25.92 -3.48 -31.24
C ASP A 7 26.86 -4.51 -31.88
N ARG A 8 27.37 -5.44 -31.07
CA ARG A 8 28.30 -6.52 -31.47
C ARG A 8 27.59 -7.84 -31.77
N THR A 9 26.27 -7.82 -31.89
CA THR A 9 25.47 -9.03 -32.14
C THR A 9 25.94 -9.75 -33.42
N THR A 10 26.32 -9.01 -34.46
CA THR A 10 26.83 -9.56 -35.73
C THR A 10 28.22 -10.20 -35.60
N GLU A 11 29.13 -9.63 -34.81
CA GLU A 11 30.44 -10.24 -34.52
C GLU A 11 30.26 -11.56 -33.78
N PHE A 12 29.39 -11.58 -32.77
CA PHE A 12 29.05 -12.77 -32.00
C PHE A 12 28.46 -13.89 -32.88
N ILE A 13 27.48 -13.56 -33.74
CA ILE A 13 26.87 -14.53 -34.66
C ILE A 13 27.90 -15.13 -35.61
N ASN A 14 28.79 -14.31 -36.17
CA ASN A 14 29.87 -14.79 -37.06
C ASN A 14 30.84 -15.74 -36.35
N VAL A 15 31.18 -15.46 -35.09
CA VAL A 15 32.03 -16.33 -34.28
C VAL A 15 31.31 -17.63 -33.93
N ALA A 16 30.03 -17.57 -33.55
CA ALA A 16 29.22 -18.75 -33.24
C ALA A 16 29.06 -19.66 -34.47
N GLN A 17 28.86 -19.09 -35.65
CA GLN A 17 28.82 -19.84 -36.92
C GLN A 17 30.14 -20.53 -37.21
N ARG A 18 31.28 -19.85 -37.01
CA ARG A 18 32.62 -20.46 -37.17
C ARG A 18 32.89 -21.62 -36.22
N LEU A 19 32.29 -21.60 -35.03
CA LEU A 19 32.40 -22.67 -34.02
C LEU A 19 31.42 -23.83 -34.26
N GLY A 20 30.66 -23.81 -35.36
CA GLY A 20 29.71 -24.88 -35.71
C GLY A 20 28.32 -24.75 -35.09
N TYR A 21 28.00 -23.62 -34.44
CA TYR A 21 26.67 -23.36 -33.85
C TYR A 21 25.71 -22.64 -34.82
N GLY A 22 26.09 -22.47 -36.09
CA GLY A 22 25.40 -21.62 -37.05
C GLY A 22 23.95 -21.98 -37.38
N GLU A 23 23.59 -23.27 -37.42
CA GLU A 23 22.21 -23.71 -37.68
C GLU A 23 21.23 -23.32 -36.56
N ASN A 24 21.71 -23.21 -35.32
CA ASN A 24 20.86 -22.86 -34.17
C ASN A 24 20.60 -21.36 -34.04
N VAL A 25 21.39 -20.50 -34.72
CA VAL A 25 21.26 -19.04 -34.58
C VAL A 25 19.94 -18.54 -35.16
N ALA A 26 19.55 -19.02 -36.35
CA ALA A 26 18.26 -18.70 -36.95
C ALA A 26 17.09 -19.22 -36.08
N ALA A 27 17.29 -20.34 -35.38
CA ALA A 27 16.33 -20.87 -34.43
C ALA A 27 16.23 -20.03 -33.14
N TRP A 28 17.27 -19.30 -32.76
CA TRP A 28 17.25 -18.36 -31.63
C TRP A 28 16.51 -17.08 -31.96
N GLU A 29 16.63 -16.60 -33.20
CA GLU A 29 16.01 -15.36 -33.68
C GLU A 29 14.50 -15.51 -33.90
N HIS A 30 14.04 -16.72 -34.26
CA HIS A 30 12.63 -17.03 -34.53
C HIS A 30 11.94 -17.84 -33.43
N LYS A 31 12.55 -18.01 -32.26
CA LYS A 31 11.86 -18.66 -31.14
C LYS A 31 10.74 -17.75 -30.65
N GLN A 32 9.54 -17.92 -31.21
CA GLN A 32 8.32 -17.32 -30.69
C GLN A 32 8.30 -17.57 -29.20
N SER A 33 8.22 -16.48 -28.44
CA SER A 33 8.13 -16.51 -27.00
C SER A 33 6.77 -17.12 -26.66
N ASN A 34 6.69 -18.46 -26.63
CA ASN A 34 5.65 -19.17 -25.90
C ASN A 34 5.89 -18.84 -24.43
N TYR A 35 5.39 -17.66 -24.04
CA TYR A 35 5.38 -17.23 -22.66
C TYR A 35 4.73 -18.35 -21.87
N SER A 36 5.38 -18.79 -20.80
CA SER A 36 4.72 -19.71 -19.88
C SER A 36 3.43 -19.05 -19.40
N GLU A 37 2.43 -19.86 -19.08
CA GLU A 37 1.16 -19.39 -18.52
C GLU A 37 1.37 -18.37 -17.39
N PHE A 38 2.39 -18.61 -16.55
CA PHE A 38 2.87 -17.69 -15.53
C PHE A 38 3.24 -16.29 -16.08
N VAL A 39 4.07 -16.21 -17.13
CA VAL A 39 4.54 -14.93 -17.67
C VAL A 39 3.39 -14.19 -18.37
N ALA A 40 2.53 -14.89 -19.09
CA ALA A 40 1.35 -14.28 -19.71
C ALA A 40 0.43 -13.64 -18.65
N LEU A 41 0.15 -14.35 -17.57
CA LEU A 41 -0.71 -13.88 -16.49
C LEU A 41 -0.05 -12.74 -15.69
N ALA A 42 1.27 -12.81 -15.45
CA ALA A 42 2.02 -11.74 -14.80
C ALA A 42 1.99 -10.43 -15.61
N LEU A 43 2.14 -10.51 -16.94
CA LEU A 43 2.04 -9.35 -17.82
C LEU A 43 0.62 -8.77 -17.84
N GLU A 44 -0.40 -9.63 -17.85
CA GLU A 44 -1.80 -9.18 -17.77
C GLU A 44 -2.08 -8.40 -16.48
N ILE A 45 -1.63 -8.93 -15.33
CA ILE A 45 -1.74 -8.24 -14.03
C ILE A 45 -1.05 -6.89 -14.10
N HIS A 46 0.21 -6.86 -14.55
CA HIS A 46 0.98 -5.63 -14.66
C HIS A 46 0.25 -4.57 -15.52
N GLN A 47 -0.25 -4.96 -16.69
CA GLN A 47 -0.97 -4.06 -17.59
C GLN A 47 -2.27 -3.55 -16.97
N ARG A 48 -3.01 -4.39 -16.25
CA ARG A 48 -4.27 -4.02 -15.58
C ARG A 48 -4.02 -3.04 -14.43
N VAL A 49 -3.02 -3.31 -13.59
CA VAL A 49 -2.65 -2.42 -12.47
C VAL A 49 -2.14 -1.08 -13.01
N HIS A 50 -1.30 -1.10 -14.04
CA HIS A 50 -0.83 0.12 -14.71
C HIS A 50 -1.99 0.94 -15.29
N SER A 51 -2.92 0.30 -16.01
CA SER A 51 -4.10 0.98 -16.57
C SER A 51 -4.98 1.59 -15.48
N THR A 52 -5.11 0.91 -14.34
CA THR A 52 -5.84 1.43 -13.17
C THR A 52 -5.15 2.66 -12.59
N LYS A 53 -3.82 2.63 -12.44
CA LYS A 53 -3.02 3.78 -11.98
C LYS A 53 -3.16 5.00 -12.89
N GLU A 54 -3.07 4.79 -14.20
CA GLU A 54 -3.26 5.85 -15.20
C GLU A 54 -4.67 6.44 -15.11
N TYR A 55 -5.68 5.59 -14.96
CA TYR A 55 -7.07 6.02 -14.81
C TYR A 55 -7.28 6.88 -13.55
N ILE A 56 -6.74 6.46 -12.41
CA ILE A 56 -6.76 7.26 -11.15
C ILE A 56 -6.08 8.61 -11.38
N SER A 57 -4.89 8.61 -11.98
CA SER A 57 -4.12 9.82 -12.25
C SER A 57 -4.87 10.80 -13.15
N SER A 58 -5.56 10.29 -14.19
CA SER A 58 -6.34 11.10 -15.11
C SER A 58 -7.52 11.82 -14.45
N LYS A 59 -8.14 11.21 -13.43
CA LYS A 59 -9.32 11.73 -12.72
C LYS A 59 -8.97 12.51 -11.45
N ARG A 60 -7.74 12.34 -10.91
CA ARG A 60 -7.26 12.94 -9.65
C ARG A 60 -7.65 14.41 -9.49
N ARG A 61 -7.37 15.25 -10.49
CA ARG A 61 -7.69 16.69 -10.41
C ARG A 61 -9.18 16.93 -10.27
N LYS A 62 -10.01 16.36 -11.15
CA LYS A 62 -11.47 16.57 -11.12
C LYS A 62 -12.11 16.02 -9.84
N TYR A 63 -11.55 14.94 -9.31
CA TYR A 63 -12.02 14.29 -8.09
C TYR A 63 -11.79 15.11 -6.82
N LEU A 64 -10.70 15.89 -6.77
CA LEU A 64 -10.33 16.73 -5.63
C LEU A 64 -10.83 18.18 -5.71
N MET A 65 -11.25 18.63 -6.89
CA MET A 65 -11.47 20.06 -7.12
C MET A 65 -12.88 20.50 -6.68
N PHE A 66 -12.91 21.61 -5.96
CA PHE A 66 -14.12 22.28 -5.46
C PHE A 66 -14.34 23.58 -6.19
N THR A 67 -15.60 23.94 -6.45
CA THR A 67 -15.97 25.25 -6.98
C THR A 67 -17.26 25.68 -6.32
N ALA A 68 -17.25 26.87 -5.69
CA ALA A 68 -18.43 27.49 -5.06
C ALA A 68 -19.20 26.57 -4.09
N GLY A 69 -18.49 25.84 -3.22
CA GLY A 69 -19.12 24.99 -2.18
C GLY A 69 -19.61 23.62 -2.65
N SER A 70 -19.39 23.25 -3.91
CA SER A 70 -19.71 21.92 -4.45
C SER A 70 -18.49 21.27 -5.10
N LEU A 71 -18.42 19.93 -5.08
CA LEU A 71 -17.49 19.18 -5.92
C LEU A 71 -17.82 19.41 -7.39
N ILE A 72 -16.77 19.44 -8.23
CA ILE A 72 -16.91 19.50 -9.69
C ILE A 72 -17.42 18.16 -10.25
N MET A 73 -16.98 17.05 -9.66
CA MET A 73 -17.43 15.70 -10.05
C MET A 73 -18.69 15.34 -9.29
N SER A 74 -19.74 14.91 -10.02
CA SER A 74 -21.01 14.51 -9.41
C SER A 74 -20.85 13.27 -8.52
N GLU A 75 -21.70 13.10 -7.50
CA GLU A 75 -21.76 11.90 -6.64
C GLU A 75 -21.87 10.62 -7.50
N LYS A 76 -22.75 10.59 -8.51
CA LYS A 76 -22.89 9.45 -9.42
C LYS A 76 -21.63 9.16 -10.23
N GLU A 77 -20.94 10.21 -10.68
CA GLU A 77 -19.70 10.04 -11.45
C GLU A 77 -18.57 9.52 -10.55
N ARG A 78 -18.50 10.01 -9.30
CA ARG A 78 -17.57 9.52 -8.28
C ARG A 78 -17.82 8.06 -7.97
N ASP A 79 -19.04 7.69 -7.65
CA ASP A 79 -19.39 6.30 -7.31
C ASP A 79 -19.01 5.35 -8.45
N ALA A 80 -19.27 5.74 -9.70
CA ALA A 80 -18.86 4.98 -10.87
C ALA A 80 -17.33 4.86 -11.01
N PHE A 81 -16.60 5.96 -10.75
CA PHE A 81 -15.14 5.98 -10.75
C PHE A 81 -14.56 5.06 -9.67
N GLU A 82 -15.05 5.18 -8.44
CA GLU A 82 -14.58 4.38 -7.31
C GLU A 82 -14.94 2.90 -7.46
N ALA A 83 -16.15 2.60 -7.93
CA ALA A 83 -16.56 1.24 -8.24
C ALA A 83 -15.67 0.60 -9.32
N PHE A 84 -15.32 1.36 -10.37
CA PHE A 84 -14.41 0.88 -11.42
C PHE A 84 -13.01 0.57 -10.86
N VAL A 85 -12.42 1.49 -10.09
CA VAL A 85 -11.10 1.28 -9.49
C VAL A 85 -11.13 0.07 -8.55
N SER A 86 -12.13 0.00 -7.68
CA SER A 86 -12.27 -1.09 -6.71
C SER A 86 -12.47 -2.44 -7.38
N LYS A 87 -13.25 -2.50 -8.47
CA LYS A 87 -13.43 -3.71 -9.27
C LYS A 87 -12.10 -4.16 -9.89
N ASN A 88 -11.36 -3.25 -10.54
CA ASN A 88 -10.09 -3.59 -11.17
C ASN A 88 -9.03 -4.06 -10.15
N LEU A 89 -8.97 -3.43 -8.98
CA LEU A 89 -8.07 -3.85 -7.89
C LEU A 89 -8.45 -5.24 -7.35
N LYS A 90 -9.74 -5.52 -7.15
CA LYS A 90 -10.24 -6.85 -6.73
C LYS A 90 -9.90 -7.94 -7.74
N GLU A 91 -10.11 -7.66 -9.03
CA GLU A 91 -9.79 -8.61 -10.10
C GLU A 91 -8.28 -8.83 -10.21
N SER A 92 -7.48 -7.77 -10.12
CA SER A 92 -6.01 -7.87 -10.15
C SER A 92 -5.50 -8.70 -8.97
N LEU A 93 -6.07 -8.52 -7.78
CA LEU A 93 -5.78 -9.37 -6.61
C LEU A 93 -6.16 -10.84 -6.88
N SER A 94 -7.33 -11.09 -7.46
CA SER A 94 -7.76 -12.47 -7.78
C SER A 94 -6.82 -13.17 -8.76
N LEU A 95 -6.31 -12.43 -9.76
CA LEU A 95 -5.31 -12.94 -10.71
C LEU A 95 -3.98 -13.17 -10.02
N LEU A 96 -3.59 -12.30 -9.09
CA LEU A 96 -2.36 -12.47 -8.30
C LEU A 96 -2.40 -13.73 -7.44
N ILE A 97 -3.56 -14.02 -6.83
CA ILE A 97 -3.78 -15.28 -6.08
C ILE A 97 -3.65 -16.50 -7.02
N GLN A 98 -4.22 -16.42 -8.23
CA GLN A 98 -4.06 -17.47 -9.24
C GLN A 98 -2.58 -17.64 -9.63
N LEU A 99 -1.86 -16.53 -9.85
CA LEU A 99 -0.43 -16.54 -10.16
C LEU A 99 0.39 -17.21 -9.04
N LYS A 100 0.06 -16.90 -7.78
CA LYS A 100 0.66 -17.54 -6.60
C LYS A 100 0.43 -19.05 -6.61
N ASN A 101 -0.81 -19.49 -6.86
CA ASN A 101 -1.16 -20.90 -6.87
C ASN A 101 -0.42 -21.68 -7.97
N LEU A 102 -0.10 -21.06 -9.12
CA LEU A 102 0.71 -21.67 -10.18
C LEU A 102 2.17 -21.95 -9.79
N VAL A 103 2.68 -21.29 -8.74
CA VAL A 103 4.05 -21.52 -8.26
C VAL A 103 4.13 -22.72 -7.29
N GLY A 104 2.98 -23.19 -6.78
CA GLY A 104 2.91 -24.28 -5.82
C GLY A 104 3.39 -23.89 -4.42
N VAL A 105 2.66 -24.32 -3.39
CA VAL A 105 3.06 -24.13 -1.97
C VAL A 105 4.11 -25.18 -1.58
N GLU A 106 4.05 -26.37 -2.16
CA GLU A 106 4.89 -27.51 -1.80
C GLU A 106 5.75 -27.95 -2.98
N ASP A 107 7.06 -27.77 -2.83
CA ASP A 107 8.08 -28.76 -3.18
C ASP A 107 9.44 -28.18 -2.78
N HIS A 108 10.07 -28.77 -1.77
CA HIS A 108 11.50 -28.59 -1.56
C HIS A 108 12.24 -29.36 -2.65
N SER A 109 12.24 -28.82 -3.87
CA SER A 109 13.01 -29.40 -4.97
C SER A 109 14.47 -29.48 -4.56
N THR A 110 15.06 -30.66 -4.63
CA THR A 110 16.51 -30.81 -4.44
C THR A 110 17.28 -30.28 -5.65
N ASP A 111 16.59 -29.99 -6.77
CA ASP A 111 17.17 -29.37 -7.95
C ASP A 111 17.35 -27.85 -7.76
N ALA A 112 18.60 -27.40 -7.90
CA ALA A 112 18.96 -25.99 -7.83
C ALA A 112 18.26 -25.14 -8.89
N ARG A 113 18.00 -25.71 -10.07
CA ARG A 113 17.38 -24.98 -11.17
C ARG A 113 15.92 -24.67 -10.87
N GLU A 114 15.20 -25.64 -10.30
CA GLU A 114 13.81 -25.49 -9.89
C GLU A 114 13.66 -24.54 -8.69
N SER A 115 14.54 -24.64 -7.68
CA SER A 115 14.55 -23.68 -6.56
C SER A 115 14.83 -22.24 -7.03
N CYS A 116 15.75 -22.06 -7.99
CA CYS A 116 16.05 -20.76 -8.57
C CYS A 116 14.85 -20.19 -9.34
N LEU A 117 14.19 -21.02 -10.14
CA LEU A 117 13.01 -20.66 -10.91
C LEU A 117 11.82 -20.30 -9.99
N ARG A 118 11.64 -21.03 -8.88
CA ARG A 118 10.64 -20.74 -7.84
C ARG A 118 10.90 -19.39 -7.17
N ALA A 119 12.14 -19.14 -6.74
CA ALA A 119 12.52 -17.85 -6.14
C ALA A 119 12.30 -16.68 -7.11
N TYR A 120 12.64 -16.86 -8.40
CA TYR A 120 12.35 -15.87 -9.43
C TYR A 120 10.84 -15.59 -9.58
N ARG A 121 10.02 -16.64 -9.69
CA ARG A 121 8.56 -16.50 -9.83
C ARG A 121 7.94 -15.79 -8.62
N LEU A 122 8.35 -16.14 -7.40
CA LEU A 122 7.90 -15.46 -6.18
C LEU A 122 8.38 -14.01 -6.11
N GLY A 123 9.59 -13.71 -6.60
CA GLY A 123 10.07 -12.33 -6.70
C GLY A 123 9.23 -11.48 -7.66
N VAL A 124 8.79 -12.06 -8.80
CA VAL A 124 7.86 -11.38 -9.71
C VAL A 124 6.51 -11.14 -9.05
N ILE A 125 5.95 -12.14 -8.36
CA ILE A 125 4.67 -12.00 -7.63
C ILE A 125 4.80 -10.92 -6.56
N SER A 126 5.88 -10.91 -5.77
CA SER A 126 6.15 -9.89 -4.75
C SER A 126 6.23 -8.48 -5.35
N SER A 127 6.92 -8.30 -6.47
CA SER A 127 6.98 -7.00 -7.14
C SER A 127 5.62 -6.54 -7.67
N LEU A 128 4.79 -7.44 -8.21
CA LEU A 128 3.44 -7.12 -8.67
C LEU A 128 2.51 -6.79 -7.49
N MET A 129 2.69 -7.49 -6.37
CA MET A 129 1.93 -7.26 -5.15
C MET A 129 2.22 -5.86 -4.58
N GLU A 130 3.49 -5.48 -4.54
CA GLU A 130 3.89 -4.16 -4.08
C GLU A 130 3.34 -3.05 -4.98
N LEU A 131 3.38 -3.25 -6.31
CA LEU A 131 2.76 -2.32 -7.26
C LEU A 131 1.26 -2.17 -7.01
N LEU A 132 0.54 -3.27 -6.78
CA LEU A 132 -0.89 -3.25 -6.49
C LEU A 132 -1.18 -2.53 -5.16
N ARG A 133 -0.36 -2.76 -4.14
CA ARG A 133 -0.43 -2.10 -2.83
C ARG A 133 -0.24 -0.60 -2.93
N THR A 134 0.78 -0.15 -3.66
CA THR A 134 1.02 1.29 -3.89
C THR A 134 -0.19 1.96 -4.54
N VAL A 135 -0.81 1.33 -5.55
CA VAL A 135 -1.98 1.91 -6.24
C VAL A 135 -3.21 1.99 -5.32
N GLU A 136 -3.40 0.99 -4.45
CA GLU A 136 -4.47 1.02 -3.44
C GLU A 136 -4.26 2.11 -2.40
N GLU A 137 -3.04 2.21 -1.87
CA GLU A 137 -2.66 3.24 -0.89
C GLU A 137 -2.83 4.65 -1.47
N ASP A 138 -2.38 4.88 -2.71
CA ASP A 138 -2.57 6.15 -3.43
C ASP A 138 -4.06 6.50 -3.58
N PHE A 139 -4.90 5.52 -3.88
CA PHE A 139 -6.34 5.70 -4.03
C PHE A 139 -7.04 5.93 -2.68
N SER A 140 -6.60 5.25 -1.63
CA SER A 140 -7.06 5.46 -0.26
C SER A 140 -6.72 6.87 0.22
N ALA A 141 -5.47 7.30 0.02
CA ALA A 141 -5.03 8.67 0.32
C ALA A 141 -5.83 9.72 -0.45
N LEU A 142 -6.17 9.44 -1.71
CA LEU A 142 -7.00 10.33 -2.53
C LEU A 142 -8.41 10.52 -1.95
N ARG A 143 -9.03 9.44 -1.45
CA ARG A 143 -10.35 9.48 -0.79
C ARG A 143 -10.29 10.27 0.50
N ILE A 144 -9.26 10.05 1.32
CA ILE A 144 -9.04 10.78 2.57
C ILE A 144 -8.85 12.28 2.28
N GLN A 145 -8.00 12.62 1.31
CA GLN A 145 -7.74 14.01 0.93
C GLN A 145 -9.02 14.72 0.48
N ARG A 146 -9.88 14.03 -0.27
CA ARG A 146 -11.18 14.57 -0.68
C ARG A 146 -12.06 14.89 0.52
N VAL A 147 -12.23 13.95 1.45
CA VAL A 147 -13.07 14.16 2.63
C VAL A 147 -12.55 15.31 3.49
N LEU A 148 -11.23 15.39 3.70
CA LEU A 148 -10.61 16.53 4.37
C LEU A 148 -10.96 17.85 3.66
N ASN A 149 -10.84 17.91 2.34
CA ASN A 149 -11.20 19.10 1.57
C ASN A 149 -12.69 19.49 1.69
N VAL A 150 -13.61 18.52 1.80
CA VAL A 150 -15.03 18.81 2.07
C VAL A 150 -15.17 19.43 3.45
N THR A 151 -14.62 18.79 4.49
CA THR A 151 -14.75 19.25 5.88
C THR A 151 -14.14 20.64 6.12
N THR A 152 -13.00 20.96 5.50
CA THR A 152 -12.38 22.30 5.59
C THR A 152 -13.16 23.36 4.81
N SER A 153 -13.89 22.98 3.76
CA SER A 153 -14.70 23.92 2.98
C SER A 153 -16.04 24.25 3.65
N GLU A 154 -16.54 23.36 4.53
CA GLU A 154 -17.77 23.56 5.31
C GLU A 154 -17.55 24.34 6.62
N GLU A 155 -16.31 24.67 7.00
CA GLU A 155 -16.00 25.42 8.23
C GLU A 155 -16.28 26.93 8.05
N PRO A 156 -17.34 27.52 8.66
CA PRO A 156 -17.51 28.95 8.67
C PRO A 156 -16.52 29.51 9.69
N SER A 157 -15.68 30.44 9.24
CA SER A 157 -14.88 31.33 10.07
C SER A 157 -15.63 31.71 11.36
N ILE A 158 -15.27 31.13 12.49
CA ILE A 158 -15.71 31.63 13.80
C ILE A 158 -15.21 33.08 13.85
N PRO A 159 -16.08 34.12 13.92
CA PRO A 159 -15.59 35.44 14.24
C PRO A 159 -15.13 35.39 15.69
N ARG A 160 -13.83 35.14 15.87
CA ARG A 160 -13.14 35.30 17.15
C ARG A 160 -13.32 36.77 17.53
N LYS A 161 -14.34 37.06 18.34
CA LYS A 161 -14.51 38.37 18.97
C LYS A 161 -13.24 38.64 19.76
N THR A 162 -12.34 39.41 19.15
CA THR A 162 -11.23 40.04 19.86
C THR A 162 -11.89 40.99 20.84
N ASN A 163 -11.88 40.64 22.12
CA ASN A 163 -12.11 41.59 23.18
C ASN A 163 -11.00 42.64 23.09
N THR A 164 -11.26 43.71 22.35
CA THR A 164 -10.49 44.95 22.45
C THR A 164 -10.81 45.53 23.81
N SER A 165 -9.93 45.20 24.75
CA SER A 165 -9.82 45.83 26.05
C SER A 165 -9.49 47.31 25.83
N ASN A 166 -10.39 48.21 26.21
CA ASN A 166 -10.04 49.55 26.65
C ASN A 166 -10.71 49.76 28.01
N ASN A 167 -9.84 49.85 29.02
CA ASN A 167 -10.13 50.13 30.42
C ASN A 167 -10.94 51.41 30.61
N THR A 168 -11.89 51.40 31.55
CA THR A 168 -11.92 52.38 32.66
C THR A 168 -12.65 51.75 33.85
N GLU A 169 -11.82 51.29 34.80
CA GLU A 169 -11.95 51.40 36.27
C GLU A 169 -13.20 50.86 37.01
N ARG A 170 -12.92 49.81 37.79
CA ARG A 170 -13.61 49.33 39.01
C ARG A 170 -13.46 50.35 40.17
N PRO A 171 -14.28 50.37 41.26
CA PRO A 171 -14.44 49.20 42.13
C PRO A 171 -15.81 48.96 42.81
N LEU A 172 -15.98 47.71 43.25
CA LEU A 172 -17.01 47.28 44.21
C LEU A 172 -16.74 47.89 45.60
N SER A 173 -17.79 48.34 46.28
CA SER A 173 -17.94 48.18 47.73
C SER A 173 -19.41 48.21 48.14
N ASN A 174 -19.81 47.17 48.87
CA ASN A 174 -21.08 47.05 49.57
C ASN A 174 -21.18 48.02 50.76
N MET A 175 -22.42 48.28 51.16
CA MET A 175 -22.88 48.52 52.55
C MET A 175 -22.96 49.98 53.03
N ALA A 176 -24.17 50.52 53.01
CA ALA A 176 -24.69 51.39 54.06
C ALA A 176 -26.19 51.08 54.27
N ILE A 177 -26.53 50.85 55.52
CA ILE A 177 -27.82 50.45 56.09
C ILE A 177 -28.64 51.71 56.45
N GLU A 178 -29.94 51.49 56.70
CA GLU A 178 -30.96 52.34 57.35
C GLU A 178 -31.75 53.32 56.46
N ASN A 179 -33.01 53.04 56.10
CA ASN A 179 -34.26 52.89 56.89
C ASN A 179 -34.86 54.24 57.34
N SER A 180 -35.95 54.68 56.70
CA SER A 180 -37.27 54.86 57.35
C SER A 180 -38.29 55.56 56.44
N ASN A 181 -39.41 54.85 56.26
CA ASN A 181 -40.78 55.25 55.91
C ASN A 181 -41.10 56.73 55.59
N SER A 182 -41.75 56.92 54.43
CA SER A 182 -43.00 57.69 54.38
C SER A 182 -43.92 57.13 53.30
N LEU A 183 -45.17 56.91 53.68
CA LEU A 183 -46.25 56.48 52.79
C LEU A 183 -46.56 57.59 51.78
N ASN A 184 -46.77 57.25 50.51
CA ASN A 184 -47.93 57.77 49.78
C ASN A 184 -48.28 56.90 48.58
N GLU A 185 -49.58 56.67 48.41
CA GLU A 185 -50.20 55.91 47.34
C GLU A 185 -50.13 56.63 45.99
N GLY A 186 -50.22 55.85 44.91
CA GLY A 186 -50.81 56.32 43.66
C GLY A 186 -49.89 56.23 42.44
N ASP A 187 -50.35 55.45 41.45
CA ASP A 187 -49.88 55.40 40.06
C ASP A 187 -48.49 54.76 39.87
N MET A 188 -48.22 53.82 38.97
CA MET A 188 -48.80 53.62 37.65
C MET A 188 -48.31 52.27 37.13
N ARG A 189 -49.25 51.36 36.83
CA ARG A 189 -49.04 49.97 36.38
C ARG A 189 -48.47 49.82 34.95
N THR A 190 -47.83 50.83 34.35
CA THR A 190 -47.48 50.82 32.92
C THR A 190 -45.99 50.70 32.60
N HIS A 191 -45.07 50.82 33.56
CA HIS A 191 -43.63 50.70 33.25
C HIS A 191 -43.14 49.23 33.15
N ASP A 192 -43.76 48.31 33.88
CA ASP A 192 -43.32 46.91 33.97
C ASP A 192 -43.75 46.06 32.74
N GLN A 193 -44.85 46.42 32.07
CA GLN A 193 -45.34 45.67 30.91
C GLN A 193 -44.53 45.91 29.63
N ARG A 194 -44.00 47.12 29.42
CA ARG A 194 -43.21 47.47 28.22
C ARG A 194 -41.77 46.94 28.29
N SER A 195 -41.21 46.85 29.50
CA SER A 195 -39.88 46.29 29.76
C SER A 195 -39.87 44.76 29.68
N ARG A 196 -40.93 44.10 30.16
CA ARG A 196 -41.14 42.65 29.99
C ARG A 196 -41.29 42.26 28.52
N GLY A 197 -42.06 43.01 27.73
CA GLY A 197 -42.19 42.76 26.29
C GLY A 197 -40.88 42.87 25.51
N HIS A 198 -40.03 43.87 25.81
CA HIS A 198 -38.71 44.00 25.17
C HIS A 198 -37.73 42.89 25.59
N LYS A 199 -37.68 42.54 26.88
CA LYS A 199 -36.85 41.41 27.35
C LYS A 199 -37.30 40.08 26.76
N GLN A 200 -38.62 39.87 26.64
CA GLN A 200 -39.19 38.68 26.02
C GLN A 200 -38.80 38.58 24.54
N LEU A 201 -38.85 39.70 23.80
CA LEU A 201 -38.51 39.73 22.37
C LEU A 201 -37.01 39.47 22.10
N ILE A 202 -36.13 39.96 22.99
CA ILE A 202 -34.69 39.69 22.92
C ILE A 202 -34.40 38.22 23.24
N LEU A 203 -35.03 37.66 24.26
CA LEU A 203 -34.88 36.25 24.64
C LEU A 203 -35.44 35.30 23.57
N GLU A 204 -36.54 35.66 22.89
CA GLU A 204 -37.08 34.91 21.76
C GLU A 204 -36.14 34.95 20.54
N GLY A 205 -35.51 36.10 20.26
CA GLY A 205 -34.48 36.23 19.24
C GLY A 205 -33.19 35.46 19.54
N GLU A 206 -32.74 35.47 20.80
CA GLU A 206 -31.60 34.68 21.27
C GLU A 206 -31.88 33.17 21.19
N ASN A 207 -33.10 32.74 21.56
CA ASN A 207 -33.52 31.35 21.48
C ASN A 207 -33.61 30.86 20.02
N GLN A 208 -34.09 31.71 19.10
CA GLN A 208 -34.07 31.40 17.66
C GLN A 208 -32.65 31.30 17.10
N THR A 209 -31.74 32.17 17.54
CA THR A 209 -30.34 32.13 17.13
C THR A 209 -29.65 30.86 17.63
N MET A 210 -29.93 30.45 18.87
CA MET A 210 -29.39 29.22 19.46
C MET A 210 -29.95 27.95 18.79
N LEU A 211 -31.22 27.95 18.38
CA LEU A 211 -31.82 26.85 17.62
C LEU A 211 -31.21 26.71 16.22
N LEU A 212 -30.89 27.83 15.56
CA LEU A 212 -30.21 27.80 14.26
C LEU A 212 -28.79 27.24 14.40
N ASP A 213 -28.06 27.62 15.44
CA ASP A 213 -26.72 27.12 15.74
C ASP A 213 -26.73 25.61 16.08
N LEU A 214 -27.77 25.14 16.79
CA LEU A 214 -27.99 23.71 17.06
C LEU A 214 -28.38 22.92 15.80
N MET A 215 -29.15 23.51 14.89
CA MET A 215 -29.50 22.87 13.61
C MET A 215 -28.28 22.78 12.68
N GLU A 216 -27.47 23.83 12.62
CA GLU A 216 -26.24 23.89 11.83
C GLU A 216 -25.21 22.85 12.33
N THR A 217 -25.00 22.77 13.64
CA THR A 217 -24.09 21.78 14.24
C THR A 217 -24.57 20.34 14.05
N LEU A 218 -25.88 20.08 14.05
CA LEU A 218 -26.44 18.74 13.79
C LEU A 218 -26.26 18.33 12.32
N GLU A 219 -26.47 19.26 11.38
CA GLU A 219 -26.24 19.01 9.96
C GLU A 219 -24.75 18.76 9.64
N GLN A 220 -23.85 19.47 10.32
CA GLN A 220 -22.40 19.22 10.26
C GLN A 220 -22.02 17.83 10.80
N VAL A 221 -22.53 17.41 11.97
CA VAL A 221 -22.25 16.07 12.53
C VAL A 221 -22.74 14.97 11.60
N LYS A 222 -23.92 15.14 10.99
CA LYS A 222 -24.50 14.19 10.04
C LYS A 222 -23.73 14.14 8.71
N SER A 223 -23.21 15.28 8.25
CA SER A 223 -22.31 15.36 7.08
C SER A 223 -21.02 14.60 7.35
N VAL A 224 -20.38 14.83 8.51
CA VAL A 224 -19.16 14.15 8.94
C VAL A 224 -19.37 12.65 9.12
N GLU A 225 -20.47 12.23 9.76
CA GLU A 225 -20.82 10.81 9.92
C GLU A 225 -21.01 10.12 8.57
N ARG A 226 -21.74 10.75 7.65
CA ARG A 226 -21.95 10.21 6.30
C ARG A 226 -20.65 10.08 5.51
N GLN A 227 -19.76 11.07 5.60
CA GLN A 227 -18.45 11.04 4.93
C GLN A 227 -17.50 10.01 5.56
N ALA A 228 -17.52 9.82 6.88
CA ALA A 228 -16.73 8.81 7.58
C ALA A 228 -17.22 7.38 7.25
N VAL A 229 -18.54 7.17 7.18
CA VAL A 229 -19.16 5.91 6.74
C VAL A 229 -18.82 5.64 5.27
N GLU A 230 -18.79 6.66 4.40
CA GLU A 230 -18.38 6.52 3.00
C GLU A 230 -16.92 6.04 2.85
N ILE A 231 -16.00 6.59 3.66
CA ILE A 231 -14.59 6.14 3.72
C ILE A 231 -14.50 4.67 4.18
N ALA A 232 -15.23 4.32 5.25
CA ALA A 232 -15.18 3.01 5.87
C ALA A 232 -15.83 1.91 5.01
N ALA A 233 -16.94 2.22 4.34
CA ALA A 233 -17.74 1.24 3.62
C ALA A 233 -17.10 0.73 2.33
N LEU A 234 -16.27 1.54 1.65
CA LEU A 234 -15.95 1.26 0.24
C LEU A 234 -14.73 0.38 -0.02
N ASN A 235 -13.70 0.27 0.85
CA ASN A 235 -12.55 -0.64 0.56
C ASN A 235 -11.71 -1.15 1.75
N GLN A 236 -12.10 -1.00 3.02
CA GLN A 236 -11.30 -1.52 4.15
C GLN A 236 -10.99 -3.02 4.01
N VAL A 237 -11.95 -3.81 3.54
CA VAL A 237 -11.80 -5.26 3.31
C VAL A 237 -10.75 -5.57 2.24
N LEU A 238 -10.66 -4.75 1.19
CA LEU A 238 -9.66 -4.95 0.14
C LEU A 238 -8.26 -4.63 0.66
N SER A 239 -8.08 -3.51 1.38
CA SER A 239 -6.79 -3.16 1.98
C SER A 239 -6.33 -4.23 2.96
N ILE A 240 -7.23 -4.78 3.79
CA ILE A 240 -6.91 -5.89 4.71
C ILE A 240 -6.45 -7.12 3.93
N LYS A 241 -7.23 -7.58 2.94
CA LYS A 241 -6.87 -8.75 2.13
C LYS A 241 -5.57 -8.57 1.36
N LEU A 242 -5.30 -7.35 0.90
CA LEU A 242 -4.06 -7.01 0.22
C LEU A 242 -2.88 -7.07 1.22
N SER A 243 -3.04 -6.54 2.43
CA SER A 243 -2.02 -6.64 3.47
C SER A 243 -1.73 -8.09 3.86
N GLU A 244 -2.77 -8.90 4.09
CA GLU A 244 -2.63 -10.33 4.42
C GLU A 244 -1.89 -11.11 3.34
N GLN A 245 -2.25 -10.88 2.06
CA GLN A 245 -1.55 -11.52 0.94
C GLN A 245 -0.11 -11.05 0.79
N ALA A 246 0.19 -9.79 1.11
CA ALA A 246 1.55 -9.27 0.99
C ALA A 246 2.48 -9.99 1.96
N GLU A 247 2.05 -10.16 3.21
CA GLU A 247 2.77 -10.90 4.24
C GLU A 247 2.99 -12.36 3.84
N GLU A 248 1.95 -13.03 3.34
CA GLU A 248 2.05 -14.42 2.89
C GLU A 248 3.08 -14.59 1.75
N ILE A 249 3.02 -13.72 0.73
CA ILE A 249 3.93 -13.75 -0.41
C ILE A 249 5.37 -13.44 0.02
N GLU A 250 5.55 -12.49 0.93
CA GLU A 250 6.87 -12.15 1.47
C GLU A 250 7.47 -13.33 2.22
N SER A 251 6.68 -14.02 3.06
CA SER A 251 7.12 -15.24 3.73
C SER A 251 7.54 -16.32 2.73
N LEU A 252 6.70 -16.60 1.73
CA LEU A 252 7.00 -17.61 0.70
C LEU A 252 8.26 -17.25 -0.09
N TYR A 253 8.45 -15.98 -0.41
CA TYR A 253 9.64 -15.49 -1.11
C TYR A 253 10.90 -15.71 -0.26
N HIS A 254 10.89 -15.35 1.02
CA HIS A 254 12.01 -15.60 1.93
C HIS A 254 12.33 -17.09 2.01
N ASP A 255 11.32 -17.95 2.18
CA ASP A 255 11.49 -19.40 2.23
C ASP A 255 12.12 -19.97 0.94
N ALA A 256 11.73 -19.44 -0.21
CA ALA A 256 12.31 -19.83 -1.49
C ALA A 256 13.78 -19.41 -1.62
N ILE A 257 14.14 -18.23 -1.12
CA ILE A 257 15.53 -17.77 -1.08
C ILE A 257 16.38 -18.62 -0.12
N TYR A 258 15.86 -18.94 1.07
CA TYR A 258 16.54 -19.83 2.01
C TYR A 258 16.73 -21.24 1.42
N SER A 259 15.71 -21.78 0.77
CA SER A 259 15.80 -23.07 0.07
C SER A 259 16.84 -23.04 -1.05
N LEU A 260 16.86 -21.99 -1.86
CA LEU A 260 17.87 -21.79 -2.90
C LEU A 260 19.29 -21.75 -2.33
N GLU A 261 19.51 -21.01 -1.23
CA GLU A 261 20.81 -20.92 -0.57
C GLU A 261 21.23 -22.29 -0.01
N ASN A 262 20.31 -23.03 0.59
CA ASN A 262 20.56 -24.37 1.13
C ASN A 262 20.93 -25.37 0.04
N VAL A 263 20.22 -25.38 -1.10
CA VAL A 263 20.54 -26.24 -2.24
C VAL A 263 21.89 -25.86 -2.86
N GLN A 264 22.19 -24.55 -2.96
CA GLN A 264 23.48 -24.08 -3.46
C GLN A 264 24.64 -24.48 -2.55
N LYS A 265 24.48 -24.35 -1.22
CA LYS A 265 25.45 -24.80 -0.21
C LYS A 265 25.64 -26.33 -0.28
N GLY A 266 24.54 -27.09 -0.32
CA GLY A 266 24.57 -28.55 -0.44
C GLY A 266 25.33 -29.02 -1.69
N ASN A 267 25.06 -28.40 -2.85
CA ASN A 267 25.77 -28.69 -4.09
C ASN A 267 27.28 -28.37 -4.01
N LYS A 268 27.66 -27.32 -3.27
CA LYS A 268 29.07 -26.98 -3.04
C LYS A 268 29.77 -28.03 -2.19
N GLU A 269 29.12 -28.49 -1.12
CA GLU A 269 29.65 -29.55 -0.25
C GLU A 269 29.74 -30.90 -0.98
N LEU A 270 28.73 -31.27 -1.78
CA LEU A 270 28.79 -32.47 -2.63
C LEU A 270 29.98 -32.43 -3.60
N LYS A 271 30.21 -31.29 -4.26
CA LYS A 271 31.39 -31.08 -5.12
C LYS A 271 32.71 -31.18 -4.32
N ARG A 272 32.73 -30.67 -3.08
CA ARG A 272 33.90 -30.76 -2.20
C ARG A 272 34.18 -32.21 -1.79
N LEU A 273 33.16 -32.96 -1.40
CA LEU A 273 33.26 -34.37 -1.02
C LEU A 273 33.69 -35.25 -2.20
N SER A 274 33.12 -35.01 -3.38
CA SER A 274 33.51 -35.69 -4.63
C SER A 274 35.00 -35.50 -4.93
N LYS A 275 35.53 -34.28 -4.78
CA LYS A 275 36.96 -34.00 -4.99
C LYS A 275 37.87 -34.64 -3.94
N LYS A 276 37.40 -34.79 -2.71
CA LYS A 276 38.22 -35.29 -1.59
C LYS A 276 38.47 -36.80 -1.65
N ASN A 277 37.62 -37.58 -2.34
CA ASN A 277 37.74 -39.03 -2.39
C ASN A 277 38.92 -39.55 -3.24
N SER A 278 39.68 -38.66 -3.90
CA SER A 278 40.81 -39.07 -4.75
C SER A 278 42.08 -39.40 -3.96
N SER A 279 42.30 -38.81 -2.78
CA SER A 279 43.58 -38.97 -2.05
C SER A 279 43.61 -40.21 -1.16
N TRP A 280 42.49 -40.57 -0.51
CA TRP A 280 42.42 -41.73 0.39
C TRP A 280 42.73 -43.05 -0.32
N ASN A 281 42.24 -43.20 -1.56
CA ASN A 281 42.44 -44.41 -2.36
C ASN A 281 43.92 -44.65 -2.70
N PHE A 282 44.71 -43.59 -2.91
CA PHE A 282 46.15 -43.72 -3.17
C PHE A 282 46.92 -44.26 -1.94
N TYR A 283 46.60 -43.79 -0.74
CA TYR A 283 47.22 -44.28 0.49
C TYR A 283 46.93 -45.76 0.74
N TRP A 284 45.69 -46.19 0.50
CA TRP A 284 45.30 -47.60 0.69
C TRP A 284 46.04 -48.52 -0.30
N ILE A 285 46.13 -48.12 -1.58
CA ILE A 285 46.87 -48.87 -2.61
C ILE A 285 48.36 -48.92 -2.27
N PHE A 286 48.96 -47.80 -1.83
CA PHE A 286 50.35 -47.74 -1.42
C PHE A 286 50.67 -48.68 -0.25
N CYS A 287 49.80 -48.72 0.76
CA CYS A 287 49.95 -49.64 1.90
C CYS A 287 49.92 -51.12 1.48
N ILE A 288 48.99 -51.53 0.61
CA ILE A 288 48.95 -52.91 0.09
C ILE A 288 50.25 -53.22 -0.65
N LEU A 289 50.70 -52.31 -1.52
CA LEU A 289 51.92 -52.53 -2.31
C LEU A 289 53.12 -52.77 -1.40
N VAL A 290 53.33 -51.91 -0.39
CA VAL A 290 54.41 -52.07 0.59
C VAL A 290 54.29 -53.37 1.38
N ALA A 291 53.09 -53.77 1.78
CA ALA A 291 52.85 -55.03 2.48
C ALA A 291 53.19 -56.25 1.61
N THR A 292 52.80 -56.24 0.33
CA THR A 292 53.13 -57.32 -0.61
C THR A 292 54.65 -57.45 -0.86
N PHE A 293 55.36 -56.33 -1.01
CA PHE A 293 56.82 -56.34 -1.13
C PHE A 293 57.50 -56.86 0.13
N SER A 294 57.02 -56.44 1.31
CA SER A 294 57.54 -56.93 2.60
C SER A 294 57.37 -58.44 2.74
N LEU A 295 56.21 -58.98 2.37
CA LEU A 295 55.95 -60.43 2.38
C LEU A 295 56.82 -61.18 1.38
N LEU A 296 57.04 -60.62 0.18
CA LEU A 296 57.94 -61.23 -0.81
C LEU A 296 59.38 -61.29 -0.30
N PHE A 297 59.86 -60.23 0.35
CA PHE A 297 61.21 -60.17 0.91
C PHE A 297 61.36 -61.14 2.09
N LEU A 298 60.33 -61.25 2.94
CA LEU A 298 60.31 -62.20 4.04
C LEU A 298 60.27 -63.65 3.54
N HIS A 299 59.56 -63.92 2.44
CA HIS A 299 59.56 -65.24 1.80
C HIS A 299 60.90 -65.57 1.14
N TRP A 300 61.60 -64.58 0.57
CA TRP A 300 62.92 -64.78 -0.02
C TRP A 300 64.02 -65.04 1.03
N ILE A 301 63.85 -64.50 2.23
CA ILE A 301 64.82 -64.65 3.33
C ILE A 301 64.56 -65.87 4.21
N SER A 302 63.34 -66.44 4.13
CA SER A 302 62.94 -67.69 4.78
C SER A 302 63.30 -68.91 3.94
#